data_AF-N9P0Q5-F1
#
_entry.id   AF-N9P0Q5-F1
#
_cell.length_a   1.000
_cell.length_b   1.000
_cell.length_c   1.000
_cell.angle_alpha   90.00
_cell.angle_beta   90.00
_cell.angle_gamma   90.00
#
_symmetry.space_group_name_H-M   'P 1'
#
loop_
_entity.id
_entity.type
_entity.pdbx_description
1 polymer ?
#
loop_
_entity_poly.entity_id
_entity_poly.type
_entity_poly.pdbx_seq_one_letter_code
_entity_poly.pdbx_strand_id
1 'polypeptide(L)'
;MPDFTVREYAFISIAYEGCPKSTLDHAYISESAFEHLCELAASFSKHGAKVFELAGRRKIKLDQYVGVIETKCGTRIEILPKHVEMSGTDDQSIIQQERRLLQKMLSVSLHLPYREAGAANLNRFKQSLHEWIISQFLASFERLVQRGLRFDYNRVQEEQKFLRGQLQHVKYMRQPPSKRHIFPIEHDVYEVNRPENRLIRTALEIVCKKAKDASNWKLAQELRLMTGEIPRSQNIRQDLRQWQSGRLLALYDEIKLWTELILGEYMPVSTSGEWRGMSLLFPMEKLFEHYVAYHLRRNLPESKVKTQHAMEHICKHQNSNIFKLKPDIFIERSDDKNIVMDTKWKLIDQSDRSGRYGLKDSDIQQMFAYSHFYLEHESEVILIYPYRVEKFNRPLDEFEFRQTDGAKLRVVPFNLDEPENFKII
;
A
#
# COMPACT_ATOMS: atom_id res chain seq x y z
N MET A 1 -5.97 24.62 3.53
CA MET A 1 -6.82 23.54 4.09
C MET A 1 -6.08 22.93 5.26
N PRO A 2 -6.75 22.64 6.39
CA PRO A 2 -6.07 22.08 7.54
C PRO A 2 -5.68 20.62 7.25
N ASP A 3 -4.38 20.36 7.31
CA ASP A 3 -3.83 19.02 7.28
C ASP A 3 -3.59 18.61 8.74
N PHE A 4 -4.09 17.43 9.13
CA PHE A 4 -3.89 16.85 10.45
C PHE A 4 -2.96 15.66 10.32
N THR A 5 -2.06 15.49 11.28
CA THR A 5 -1.21 14.31 11.40
C THR A 5 -1.47 13.65 12.73
N VAL A 6 -1.76 12.35 12.70
CA VAL A 6 -2.05 11.51 13.86
C VAL A 6 -1.32 10.17 13.71
N ARG A 7 -1.29 9.35 14.75
CA ARG A 7 -0.78 7.97 14.71
C ARG A 7 -1.91 6.95 14.61
N GLU A 8 -1.57 5.73 14.23
CA GLU A 8 -2.46 4.58 14.41
C GLU A 8 -2.95 4.50 15.88
N TYR A 9 -4.18 4.04 16.08
CA TYR A 9 -4.87 4.06 17.37
C TYR A 9 -5.20 5.43 17.99
N ALA A 10 -4.88 6.55 17.33
CA ALA A 10 -5.28 7.88 17.78
C ALA A 10 -6.80 8.07 17.75
N PHE A 11 -7.26 9.10 18.47
CA PHE A 11 -8.66 9.52 18.46
C PHE A 11 -8.90 10.70 17.51
N ILE A 12 -10.06 10.71 16.88
CA ILE A 12 -10.54 11.82 16.06
C ILE A 12 -11.89 12.25 16.61
N SER A 13 -12.04 13.54 16.90
CA SER A 13 -13.28 14.12 17.43
C SER A 13 -13.74 15.33 16.64
N ILE A 14 -15.04 15.65 16.76
CA ILE A 14 -15.59 16.89 16.21
C ILE A 14 -15.04 18.07 17.03
N ALA A 15 -14.47 19.06 16.35
CA ALA A 15 -14.02 20.31 16.96
C ALA A 15 -15.19 21.07 17.60
N TYR A 16 -14.91 21.75 18.70
CA TYR A 16 -15.87 22.56 19.45
C TYR A 16 -15.15 23.80 20.02
N GLU A 17 -15.92 24.80 20.44
CA GLU A 17 -15.37 26.03 20.99
C GLU A 17 -14.55 25.74 22.26
N GLY A 18 -13.28 26.18 22.27
CA GLY A 18 -12.35 25.90 23.37
C GLY A 18 -11.75 24.48 23.37
N CYS A 19 -11.85 23.71 22.28
CA CYS A 19 -11.21 22.40 22.22
C CYS A 19 -9.67 22.51 22.29
N PRO A 20 -8.98 21.49 22.85
CA PRO A 20 -7.52 21.45 22.87
C PRO A 20 -6.90 21.51 21.46
N LYS A 21 -5.62 21.89 21.41
CA LYS A 21 -4.84 21.74 20.17
C LYS A 21 -4.72 20.26 19.82
N SER A 22 -4.82 19.95 18.53
CA SER A 22 -4.65 18.58 18.05
C SER A 22 -3.22 18.09 18.30
N THR A 23 -3.09 16.85 18.73
CA THR A 23 -1.81 16.14 18.95
C THR A 23 -1.76 14.89 18.06
N LEU A 24 -0.64 14.17 18.10
CA LEU A 24 -0.50 12.91 17.37
C LEU A 24 -1.48 11.82 17.83
N ASP A 25 -1.95 11.89 19.08
CA ASP A 25 -2.85 10.89 19.66
C ASP A 25 -4.32 11.34 19.66
N HIS A 26 -4.61 12.62 19.42
CA HIS A 26 -5.98 13.12 19.32
C HIS A 26 -6.10 14.34 18.40
N ALA A 27 -6.84 14.21 17.30
CA ALA A 27 -7.19 15.32 16.41
C ALA A 27 -8.65 15.80 16.56
N TYR A 28 -8.84 17.11 16.43
CA TYR A 28 -10.15 17.76 16.42
C TYR A 28 -10.42 18.35 15.03
N ILE A 29 -11.39 17.78 14.31
CA ILE A 29 -11.70 18.11 12.91
C ILE A 29 -13.10 18.71 12.76
N SER A 30 -13.40 19.32 11.62
CA SER A 30 -14.75 19.84 11.34
C SER A 30 -15.79 18.71 11.37
N GLU A 31 -17.04 19.06 11.70
CA GLU A 31 -18.17 18.13 11.68
C GLU A 31 -18.34 17.45 10.30
N SER A 32 -18.24 18.23 9.22
CA SER A 32 -18.29 17.73 7.84
C SER A 32 -17.19 16.70 7.52
N ALA A 33 -15.99 16.88 8.07
CA ALA A 33 -14.90 15.91 7.90
C ALA A 33 -15.16 14.65 8.72
N PHE A 34 -15.67 14.80 9.94
CA PHE A 34 -16.01 13.69 10.82
C PHE A 34 -17.14 12.82 10.28
N GLU A 35 -18.21 13.42 9.75
CA GLU A 35 -19.30 12.70 9.10
C GLU A 35 -18.81 11.84 7.93
N HIS A 36 -17.89 12.37 7.12
CA HIS A 36 -17.27 11.59 6.06
C HIS A 36 -16.46 10.40 6.57
N LEU A 37 -15.73 10.56 7.69
CA LEU A 37 -15.04 9.42 8.32
C LEU A 37 -16.03 8.37 8.86
N CYS A 38 -17.19 8.79 9.39
CA CYS A 38 -18.26 7.87 9.78
C CYS A 38 -18.81 7.08 8.59
N GLU A 39 -19.05 7.74 7.44
CA GLU A 39 -19.46 7.07 6.20
C GLU A 39 -18.42 6.03 5.76
N LEU A 40 -17.13 6.40 5.78
CA LEU A 40 -16.03 5.50 5.46
C LEU A 40 -15.98 4.32 6.43
N ALA A 41 -16.08 4.55 7.74
CA ALA A 41 -16.12 3.51 8.76
C ALA A 41 -17.26 2.51 8.57
N ALA A 42 -18.46 3.01 8.29
CA ALA A 42 -19.60 2.16 7.99
C ALA A 42 -19.35 1.31 6.73
N SER A 43 -18.69 1.87 5.71
CA SER A 43 -18.35 1.13 4.49
C SER A 43 -17.33 0.02 4.75
N PHE A 44 -16.30 0.27 5.57
CA PHE A 44 -15.27 -0.72 5.91
C PHE A 44 -15.83 -1.88 6.73
N SER A 45 -16.64 -1.58 7.75
CA SER A 45 -17.27 -2.58 8.61
C SER A 45 -18.14 -3.57 7.82
N LYS A 46 -18.91 -3.08 6.83
CA LYS A 46 -19.72 -3.92 5.93
C LYS A 46 -18.89 -4.94 5.13
N HIS A 47 -17.61 -4.66 4.89
CA HIS A 47 -16.71 -5.52 4.11
C HIS A 47 -15.69 -6.24 5.00
N GLY A 48 -15.89 -6.24 6.32
CA GLY A 48 -15.05 -6.97 7.28
C GLY A 48 -13.72 -6.29 7.65
N ALA A 49 -13.45 -5.08 7.16
CA ALA A 49 -12.26 -4.32 7.54
C ALA A 49 -12.55 -3.42 8.75
N LYS A 50 -11.82 -3.62 9.85
CA LYS A 50 -11.85 -2.72 11.02
C LYS A 50 -10.78 -1.65 10.86
N VAL A 51 -11.15 -0.55 10.24
CA VAL A 51 -10.25 0.61 10.06
C VAL A 51 -10.48 1.66 11.14
N PHE A 52 -11.74 1.77 11.60
CA PHE A 52 -12.19 2.73 12.59
C PHE A 52 -13.14 2.06 13.58
N GLU A 53 -13.05 2.47 14.84
CA GLU A 53 -13.98 2.08 15.89
C GLU A 53 -14.73 3.32 16.39
N LEU A 54 -16.06 3.28 16.37
CA LEU A 54 -16.89 4.35 16.94
C LEU A 54 -16.74 4.33 18.46
N ALA A 55 -16.07 5.35 19.00
CA ALA A 55 -15.83 5.54 20.43
C ALA A 55 -16.76 6.60 21.03
N GLY A 56 -18.02 6.61 20.58
CA GLY A 56 -19.07 7.56 20.96
C GLY A 56 -19.65 8.34 19.78
N ARG A 57 -20.57 9.28 20.06
CA ARG A 57 -21.30 10.03 19.00
C ARG A 57 -20.46 11.05 18.24
N ARG A 58 -19.38 11.56 18.86
CA ARG A 58 -18.51 12.62 18.30
C ARG A 58 -17.03 12.23 18.36
N LYS A 59 -16.74 10.93 18.41
CA LYS A 59 -15.39 10.39 18.61
C LYS A 59 -15.22 9.06 17.88
N ILE A 60 -14.16 8.96 17.10
CA ILE A 60 -13.71 7.75 16.42
C ILE A 60 -12.32 7.41 16.94
N LYS A 61 -12.02 6.13 17.11
CA LYS A 61 -10.68 5.61 17.34
C LYS A 61 -10.17 4.98 16.05
N LEU A 62 -8.94 5.32 15.67
CA LEU A 62 -8.24 4.67 14.58
C LEU A 62 -7.82 3.24 14.98
N ASP A 63 -7.51 2.41 13.99
CA ASP A 63 -6.92 1.08 14.20
C ASP A 63 -5.52 1.02 13.56
N GLN A 64 -5.01 -0.18 13.31
CA GLN A 64 -3.70 -0.50 12.72
C GLN A 64 -3.51 -0.14 11.23
N TYR A 65 -4.18 0.90 10.75
CA TYR A 65 -4.05 1.39 9.38
C TYR A 65 -3.31 2.72 9.36
N VAL A 66 -2.39 2.86 8.41
CA VAL A 66 -1.63 4.08 8.17
C VAL A 66 -1.82 4.56 6.74
N GLY A 67 -1.54 5.84 6.49
CA GLY A 67 -1.63 6.42 5.16
C GLY A 67 -2.23 7.82 5.19
N VAL A 68 -3.05 8.12 4.19
CA VAL A 68 -3.70 9.44 4.07
C VAL A 68 -5.18 9.24 3.80
N ILE A 69 -6.01 10.00 4.48
CA ILE A 69 -7.43 10.16 4.17
C ILE A 69 -7.65 11.61 3.80
N GLU A 70 -8.21 11.83 2.63
CA GLU A 70 -8.81 13.10 2.28
C GLU A 70 -10.33 12.99 2.46
N THR A 71 -10.97 14.04 2.97
CA THR A 71 -12.42 14.14 3.09
C THR A 71 -13.03 15.01 1.99
N LYS A 72 -14.35 14.89 1.76
CA LYS A 72 -15.08 15.70 0.76
C LYS A 72 -14.89 17.21 0.94
N CYS A 73 -14.74 17.69 2.17
CA CYS A 73 -14.50 19.10 2.47
C CYS A 73 -13.03 19.53 2.30
N GLY A 74 -12.16 18.64 1.84
CA GLY A 74 -10.74 18.91 1.60
C GLY A 74 -9.85 18.80 2.84
N THR A 75 -10.38 18.31 3.98
CA THR A 75 -9.56 18.02 5.16
C THR A 75 -8.70 16.80 4.88
N ARG A 76 -7.40 16.88 5.18
CA ARG A 76 -6.47 15.76 5.02
C ARG A 76 -6.02 15.27 6.38
N ILE A 77 -6.02 13.96 6.55
CA ILE A 77 -5.61 13.28 7.78
C ILE A 77 -4.53 12.28 7.38
N GLU A 78 -3.30 12.56 7.78
CA GLU A 78 -2.17 11.66 7.64
C GLU A 78 -2.06 10.81 8.91
N ILE A 79 -2.10 9.49 8.75
CA ILE A 79 -2.01 8.52 9.83
C ILE A 79 -0.65 7.84 9.75
N LEU A 80 0.16 8.00 10.79
CA LEU A 80 1.54 7.51 10.87
C LEU A 80 1.63 6.27 11.80
N PRO A 81 2.70 5.46 11.70
CA PRO A 81 2.92 4.37 12.64
C PRO A 81 3.18 4.85 14.08
N LYS A 82 3.15 3.90 15.04
CA LYS A 82 3.47 4.15 16.46
C LYS A 82 4.83 3.58 16.90
N HIS A 83 5.85 3.63 16.05
CA HIS A 83 7.14 3.01 16.33
C HIS A 83 8.01 3.82 17.30
N VAL A 84 8.04 5.13 17.12
CA VAL A 84 8.89 6.10 17.82
C VAL A 84 8.25 6.51 19.15
N GLU A 85 9.09 6.58 20.19
CA GLU A 85 8.66 7.07 21.50
C GLU A 85 8.38 8.57 21.51
N MET A 86 7.33 8.95 22.26
CA MET A 86 6.98 10.36 22.44
C MET A 86 7.75 11.04 23.56
N SER A 87 8.41 10.27 24.43
CA SER A 87 9.10 10.80 25.61
C SER A 87 10.34 11.61 25.22
N GLY A 88 10.33 12.91 25.50
CA GLY A 88 11.50 13.79 25.40
C GLY A 88 11.90 14.25 23.99
N THR A 89 11.12 13.90 22.95
CA THR A 89 11.40 14.30 21.55
C THR A 89 10.33 15.27 21.05
N ASP A 90 10.73 16.29 20.29
CA ASP A 90 9.80 17.23 19.64
C ASP A 90 8.87 16.52 18.63
N ASP A 91 7.60 16.91 18.59
CA ASP A 91 6.57 16.31 17.73
C ASP A 91 6.97 16.31 16.25
N GLN A 92 7.65 17.36 15.76
CA GLN A 92 8.07 17.42 14.35
C GLN A 92 9.14 16.37 14.04
N SER A 93 10.05 16.11 14.98
CA SER A 93 11.06 15.06 14.82
C SER A 93 10.41 13.67 14.77
N ILE A 94 9.43 13.40 15.63
CA ILE A 94 8.67 12.14 15.64
C ILE A 94 7.95 11.94 14.32
N ILE A 95 7.17 12.94 13.89
CA ILE A 95 6.47 12.94 12.58
C ILE A 95 7.45 12.62 11.45
N GLN A 96 8.62 13.27 11.47
CA GLN A 96 9.62 13.11 10.41
C GLN A 96 10.21 11.69 10.37
N GLN A 97 10.49 11.10 11.53
CA GLN A 97 10.99 9.73 11.64
C GLN A 97 9.94 8.73 11.18
N GLU A 98 8.70 8.87 11.64
CA GLU A 98 7.58 7.98 11.29
C GLU A 98 7.20 8.06 9.81
N ARG A 99 7.19 9.27 9.22
CA ARG A 99 7.03 9.42 7.76
C ARG A 99 8.13 8.71 7.00
N ARG A 100 9.38 8.87 7.43
CA ARG A 100 10.52 8.22 6.79
C ARG A 100 10.41 6.71 6.87
N LEU A 101 10.02 6.18 8.02
CA LEU A 101 9.78 4.76 8.23
C LEU A 101 8.69 4.23 7.28
N LEU A 102 7.54 4.90 7.26
CA LEU A 102 6.42 4.51 6.40
C LEU A 102 6.80 4.56 4.92
N GLN A 103 7.49 5.61 4.47
CA GLN A 103 7.98 5.73 3.10
C GLN A 103 8.99 4.63 2.74
N LYS A 104 9.91 4.25 3.65
CA LYS A 104 10.82 3.09 3.47
C LYS A 104 10.03 1.79 3.27
N MET A 105 9.07 1.50 4.15
CA MET A 105 8.25 0.28 4.10
C MET A 105 7.38 0.21 2.84
N LEU A 106 6.74 1.32 2.48
CA LEU A 106 5.93 1.41 1.26
C LEU A 106 6.79 1.22 0.02
N SER A 107 8.01 1.76 0.01
CA SER A 107 8.89 1.60 -1.14
C SER A 107 9.24 0.15 -1.41
N VAL A 108 9.47 -0.62 -0.36
CA VAL A 108 9.71 -2.06 -0.45
C VAL A 108 8.44 -2.82 -0.83
N SER A 109 7.32 -2.53 -0.16
CA SER A 109 6.05 -3.25 -0.36
C SER A 109 5.47 -3.06 -1.76
N LEU A 110 5.66 -1.88 -2.35
CA LEU A 110 5.26 -1.54 -3.71
C LEU A 110 6.31 -1.96 -4.75
N HIS A 111 7.31 -2.77 -4.38
CA HIS A 111 8.36 -3.27 -5.29
C HIS A 111 9.04 -2.16 -6.10
N LEU A 112 9.14 -0.96 -5.52
CA LEU A 112 9.78 0.15 -6.20
C LEU A 112 11.28 -0.14 -6.35
N PRO A 113 11.95 0.44 -7.36
CA PRO A 113 13.40 0.43 -7.41
C PRO A 113 13.96 1.13 -6.17
N TYR A 114 14.21 0.35 -5.13
CA TYR A 114 14.91 0.74 -3.92
C TYR A 114 16.38 0.91 -4.31
N ARG A 115 16.70 2.03 -4.94
CA ARG A 115 18.08 2.53 -4.99
C ARG A 115 18.28 3.25 -3.67
N GLU A 116 19.26 2.79 -2.89
CA GLU A 116 19.73 3.44 -1.68
C GLU A 116 19.77 4.94 -1.92
N ALA A 117 18.82 5.61 -1.28
CA ALA A 117 18.55 7.01 -1.48
C ALA A 117 19.74 7.80 -0.92
N GLY A 118 20.65 8.24 -1.79
CA GLY A 118 21.72 9.17 -1.42
C GLY A 118 21.16 10.46 -0.79
N ALA A 119 22.05 11.27 -0.21
CA ALA A 119 21.71 12.45 0.59
C ALA A 119 20.71 13.45 -0.07
N ALA A 120 20.64 13.50 -1.40
CA ALA A 120 19.69 14.34 -2.15
C ALA A 120 18.20 13.95 -1.95
N ASN A 121 17.90 12.70 -1.56
CA ASN A 121 16.54 12.24 -1.27
C ASN A 121 16.08 12.59 0.17
N LEU A 122 16.99 12.97 1.08
CA LEU A 122 16.64 13.30 2.48
C LEU A 122 15.64 14.46 2.59
N ASN A 123 15.70 15.43 1.68
CA ASN A 123 14.73 16.53 1.62
C ASN A 123 13.34 16.08 1.15
N ARG A 124 13.22 15.01 0.36
CA ARG A 124 11.91 14.45 -0.05
C ARG A 124 11.19 13.78 1.11
N PHE A 125 11.91 13.26 2.10
CA PHE A 125 11.30 12.67 3.30
C PHE A 125 10.62 13.72 4.19
N LYS A 126 10.95 15.01 4.07
CA LYS A 126 10.27 16.10 4.80
C LYS A 126 8.86 16.40 4.31
N GLN A 127 8.57 15.97 3.09
CA GLN A 127 7.24 16.10 2.53
C GLN A 127 6.29 15.14 3.25
N SER A 128 5.06 15.61 3.46
CA SER A 128 3.96 14.72 3.85
C SER A 128 3.79 13.57 2.85
N LEU A 129 3.21 12.46 3.31
CA LEU A 129 3.10 11.23 2.51
C LEU A 129 2.39 11.46 1.17
N HIS A 130 1.41 12.36 1.13
CA HIS A 130 0.68 12.70 -0.09
C HIS A 130 1.57 13.35 -1.16
N GLU A 131 2.43 14.30 -0.78
CA GLU A 131 3.38 14.96 -1.69
C GLU A 131 4.47 13.98 -2.13
N TRP A 132 4.91 13.10 -1.23
CA TRP A 132 5.88 12.07 -1.59
C TRP A 132 5.32 11.12 -2.68
N ILE A 133 4.08 10.65 -2.55
CA ILE A 133 3.42 9.82 -3.58
C ILE A 133 3.34 10.57 -4.92
N ILE A 134 2.96 11.85 -4.89
CA ILE A 134 2.92 12.71 -6.07
C ILE A 134 4.32 12.79 -6.72
N SER A 135 5.36 13.06 -5.93
CA SER A 135 6.75 13.12 -6.39
C SER A 135 7.17 11.82 -7.10
N GLN A 136 6.80 10.66 -6.55
CA GLN A 136 7.14 9.37 -7.15
C GLN A 136 6.37 9.08 -8.44
N PHE A 137 5.07 9.42 -8.48
CA PHE A 137 4.27 9.32 -9.70
C PHE A 137 4.86 10.19 -10.82
N LEU A 138 5.14 11.47 -10.52
CA LEU A 138 5.66 12.41 -11.51
C LEU A 138 7.04 11.99 -12.02
N ALA A 139 7.95 11.56 -11.14
CA ALA A 139 9.26 11.05 -11.54
C ALA A 139 9.17 9.76 -12.38
N SER A 140 8.18 8.91 -12.12
CA SER A 140 7.92 7.72 -12.94
C SER A 140 7.33 8.10 -14.29
N PHE A 141 6.43 9.09 -14.32
CA PHE A 141 5.81 9.55 -15.56
C PHE A 141 6.78 10.28 -16.46
N GLU A 142 7.61 11.17 -15.90
CA GLU A 142 8.67 11.85 -16.64
C GLU A 142 9.61 10.85 -17.32
N ARG A 143 10.09 9.83 -16.59
CA ARG A 143 10.92 8.76 -17.16
C ARG A 143 10.19 7.98 -18.25
N LEU A 144 8.89 7.73 -18.09
CA LEU A 144 8.10 7.04 -19.10
C LEU A 144 7.97 7.88 -20.38
N VAL A 145 7.66 9.18 -20.24
CA VAL A 145 7.58 10.11 -21.37
C VAL A 145 8.92 10.21 -22.10
N GLN A 146 10.04 10.32 -21.36
CA GLN A 146 11.39 10.34 -21.93
C GLN A 146 11.74 9.06 -22.70
N ARG A 147 11.23 7.90 -22.28
CA ARG A 147 11.43 6.61 -22.96
C ARG A 147 10.45 6.34 -24.09
N GLY A 148 9.40 7.14 -24.21
CA GLY A 148 8.36 7.03 -25.22
C GLY A 148 7.12 6.27 -24.71
N LEU A 149 5.96 6.89 -24.92
CA LEU A 149 4.67 6.27 -24.65
C LEU A 149 4.36 5.17 -25.67
N ARG A 150 3.64 4.15 -25.24
CA ARG A 150 3.13 3.11 -26.15
C ARG A 150 1.89 3.60 -26.86
N PHE A 151 1.88 3.35 -28.16
CA PHE A 151 0.76 3.55 -29.05
C PHE A 151 0.10 2.19 -29.31
N ASP A 152 -1.14 2.20 -29.78
CA ASP A 152 -1.82 1.01 -30.29
C ASP A 152 -2.54 1.32 -31.59
N TYR A 153 -2.85 0.26 -32.32
CA TYR A 153 -3.71 0.32 -33.47
C TYR A 153 -5.17 0.22 -33.02
N ASN A 154 -5.87 1.34 -33.07
CA ASN A 154 -7.30 1.38 -32.79
C ASN A 154 -8.07 1.39 -34.10
N ARG A 155 -9.02 0.46 -34.23
CA ARG A 155 -9.85 0.33 -35.42
C ARG A 155 -10.94 1.39 -35.42
N VAL A 156 -10.88 2.32 -36.37
CA VAL A 156 -11.79 3.45 -36.51
C VAL A 156 -12.69 3.21 -37.71
N GLN A 157 -14.00 3.39 -37.49
CA GLN A 157 -15.01 3.41 -38.53
C GLN A 157 -15.47 4.85 -38.77
N GLU A 158 -15.33 5.35 -39.99
CA GLU A 158 -15.70 6.73 -40.32
C GLU A 158 -16.14 6.89 -41.77
N GLU A 159 -16.73 8.03 -42.08
CA GLU A 159 -17.25 8.37 -43.41
C GLU A 159 -16.35 9.44 -44.04
N GLN A 160 -15.58 9.08 -45.07
CA GLN A 160 -14.64 9.99 -45.73
C GLN A 160 -14.95 10.17 -47.22
N LYS A 161 -14.44 11.25 -47.83
CA LYS A 161 -14.59 11.50 -49.27
C LYS A 161 -13.60 10.71 -50.13
N PHE A 162 -12.65 10.02 -49.50
CA PHE A 162 -11.61 9.24 -50.17
C PHE A 162 -11.50 7.87 -49.50
N LEU A 163 -11.08 6.86 -50.26
CA LEU A 163 -10.95 5.49 -49.77
C LEU A 163 -9.55 5.29 -49.16
N ARG A 164 -9.48 5.17 -47.84
CA ARG A 164 -8.27 4.81 -47.09
C ARG A 164 -8.60 3.69 -46.11
N GLY A 165 -7.97 2.52 -46.26
CA GLY A 165 -8.31 1.33 -45.49
C GLY A 165 -9.42 0.48 -46.13
N GLN A 166 -10.20 -0.23 -45.30
CA GLN A 166 -11.19 -1.20 -45.77
C GLN A 166 -12.56 -0.55 -45.97
N LEU A 167 -13.18 -0.71 -47.14
CA LEU A 167 -14.55 -0.24 -47.39
C LEU A 167 -15.57 -1.12 -46.65
N GLN A 168 -16.51 -0.49 -45.94
CA GLN A 168 -17.66 -1.18 -45.35
C GLN A 168 -18.75 -1.39 -46.41
N HIS A 169 -18.58 -2.42 -47.24
CA HIS A 169 -19.43 -2.70 -48.42
C HIS A 169 -20.93 -2.69 -48.11
N VAL A 170 -21.38 -3.35 -47.05
CA VAL A 170 -22.81 -3.41 -46.67
C VAL A 170 -23.36 -2.01 -46.40
N LYS A 171 -22.57 -1.16 -45.73
CA LYS A 171 -22.96 0.20 -45.37
C LYS A 171 -22.99 1.10 -46.61
N TYR A 172 -21.97 0.98 -47.48
CA TYR A 172 -21.89 1.72 -48.74
C TYR A 172 -23.04 1.38 -49.70
N MET A 173 -23.35 0.09 -49.88
CA MET A 173 -24.42 -0.35 -50.80
C MET A 173 -25.82 0.12 -50.38
N ARG A 174 -26.02 0.40 -49.09
CA ARG A 174 -27.29 0.89 -48.52
C ARG A 174 -27.42 2.42 -48.56
N GLN A 175 -26.37 3.16 -48.96
CA GLN A 175 -26.43 4.61 -49.02
C GLN A 175 -27.28 5.11 -50.21
N PRO A 176 -28.00 6.24 -50.06
CA PRO A 176 -28.72 6.85 -51.16
C PRO A 176 -27.74 7.39 -52.22
N PRO A 177 -28.16 7.52 -53.50
CA PRO A 177 -27.31 8.02 -54.58
C PRO A 177 -26.63 9.37 -54.29
N SER A 178 -27.30 10.25 -53.54
CA SER A 178 -26.76 11.56 -53.14
C SER A 178 -25.53 11.47 -52.24
N LYS A 179 -25.32 10.35 -51.53
CA LYS A 179 -24.20 10.13 -50.62
C LYS A 179 -23.12 9.20 -51.17
N ARG A 180 -23.22 8.73 -52.43
CA ARG A 180 -22.22 7.81 -53.03
C ARG A 180 -20.78 8.33 -53.07
N HIS A 181 -20.60 9.64 -52.92
CA HIS A 181 -19.29 10.29 -52.82
C HIS A 181 -18.67 10.19 -51.40
N ILE A 182 -19.35 9.54 -50.46
CA ILE A 182 -18.93 9.33 -49.08
C ILE A 182 -18.68 7.82 -48.90
N PHE A 183 -17.45 7.46 -48.56
CA PHE A 183 -17.01 6.09 -48.34
C PHE A 183 -17.02 5.79 -46.84
N PRO A 184 -17.91 4.89 -46.36
CA PRO A 184 -17.81 4.36 -45.01
C PRO A 184 -16.64 3.37 -44.97
N ILE A 185 -15.58 3.76 -44.29
CA ILE A 185 -14.31 3.03 -44.21
C ILE A 185 -14.04 2.55 -42.79
N GLU A 186 -13.23 1.50 -42.70
CA GLU A 186 -12.71 0.94 -41.47
C GLU A 186 -11.19 0.79 -41.61
N HIS A 187 -10.44 1.44 -40.74
CA HIS A 187 -8.99 1.46 -40.81
C HIS A 187 -8.38 1.59 -39.42
N ASP A 188 -7.13 1.18 -39.27
CA ASP A 188 -6.43 1.25 -38.00
C ASP A 188 -5.64 2.56 -37.88
N VAL A 189 -5.91 3.31 -36.82
CA VAL A 189 -5.18 4.52 -36.47
C VAL A 189 -4.17 4.18 -35.38
N TYR A 190 -2.90 4.49 -35.62
CA TYR A 190 -1.84 4.32 -34.65
C TYR A 190 -1.83 5.52 -33.70
N GLU A 191 -2.39 5.35 -32.51
CA GLU A 191 -2.60 6.44 -31.56
C GLU A 191 -2.16 6.08 -30.13
N VAL A 192 -1.85 7.11 -29.35
CA VAL A 192 -1.45 7.00 -27.94
C VAL A 192 -2.65 6.72 -27.02
N ASN A 193 -3.88 6.68 -27.56
CA ASN A 193 -5.11 6.45 -26.84
C ASN A 193 -5.27 4.99 -26.41
N ARG A 194 -4.59 4.62 -25.34
CA ARG A 194 -4.64 3.31 -24.70
C ARG A 194 -5.21 3.38 -23.29
N PRO A 195 -5.80 2.30 -22.75
CA PRO A 195 -6.26 2.25 -21.36
C PRO A 195 -5.20 2.71 -20.37
N GLU A 196 -3.94 2.28 -20.53
CA GLU A 196 -2.85 2.63 -19.62
C GLU A 196 -2.56 4.13 -19.63
N ASN A 197 -2.44 4.72 -20.83
CA ASN A 197 -2.19 6.15 -21.00
C ASN A 197 -3.37 7.00 -20.52
N ARG A 198 -4.62 6.57 -20.76
CA ARG A 198 -5.83 7.25 -20.27
C ARG A 198 -5.88 7.29 -18.75
N LEU A 199 -5.49 6.21 -18.08
CA LEU A 199 -5.43 6.14 -16.62
C LEU A 199 -4.33 7.03 -16.04
N ILE A 200 -3.12 6.96 -16.61
CA ILE A 200 -2.00 7.83 -16.21
C ILE A 200 -2.39 9.29 -16.40
N ARG A 201 -3.05 9.62 -17.53
CA ARG A 201 -3.57 10.97 -17.79
C ARG A 201 -4.60 11.40 -16.76
N THR A 202 -5.54 10.54 -16.41
CA THR A 202 -6.53 10.83 -15.36
C THR A 202 -5.87 11.04 -14.00
N ALA A 203 -4.88 10.22 -13.64
CA ALA A 203 -4.12 10.40 -12.40
C ALA A 203 -3.34 11.72 -12.40
N LEU A 204 -2.69 12.09 -13.50
CA LEU A 204 -1.99 13.37 -13.62
C LEU A 204 -2.93 14.57 -13.38
N GLU A 205 -4.17 14.50 -13.88
CA GLU A 205 -5.14 15.59 -13.70
C GLU A 205 -5.61 15.72 -12.24
N ILE A 206 -5.59 14.63 -11.47
CA ILE A 206 -5.77 14.67 -10.01
C ILE A 206 -4.54 15.32 -9.37
N VAL A 207 -3.34 14.90 -9.74
CA VAL A 207 -2.08 15.44 -9.21
C VAL A 207 -1.97 16.95 -9.44
N CYS A 208 -2.27 17.44 -10.65
CA CYS A 208 -2.25 18.88 -10.97
C CYS A 208 -3.16 19.72 -10.07
N LYS A 209 -4.23 19.14 -9.53
CA LYS A 209 -5.16 19.82 -8.60
C LYS A 209 -4.75 19.68 -7.13
N LYS A 210 -3.97 18.66 -6.79
CA LYS A 210 -3.69 18.26 -5.41
C LYS A 210 -2.27 18.56 -4.95
N ALA A 211 -1.32 18.74 -5.87
CA ALA A 211 0.05 19.12 -5.56
C ALA A 211 0.10 20.51 -4.91
N LYS A 212 0.68 20.57 -3.71
CA LYS A 212 0.96 21.78 -2.94
C LYS A 212 2.43 22.18 -3.03
N ASP A 213 3.34 21.21 -3.23
CA ASP A 213 4.76 21.50 -3.44
C ASP A 213 4.96 22.15 -4.82
N ALA A 214 5.71 23.26 -4.84
CA ALA A 214 5.90 24.06 -6.05
C ALA A 214 6.64 23.28 -7.16
N SER A 215 7.59 22.41 -6.79
CA SER A 215 8.35 21.60 -7.75
C SER A 215 7.46 20.51 -8.36
N ASN A 216 6.65 19.85 -7.55
CA ASN A 216 5.65 18.88 -8.00
C ASN A 216 4.60 19.53 -8.91
N TRP A 217 4.08 20.70 -8.51
CA TRP A 217 3.11 21.42 -9.30
C TRP A 217 3.67 21.78 -10.69
N LYS A 218 4.89 22.32 -10.74
CA LYS A 218 5.56 22.68 -11.99
C LYS A 218 5.71 21.48 -12.92
N LEU A 219 6.31 20.39 -12.43
CA LEU A 219 6.52 19.17 -13.21
C LEU A 219 5.19 18.56 -13.69
N ALA A 220 4.16 18.60 -12.85
CA ALA A 220 2.83 18.13 -13.22
C ALA A 220 2.23 18.95 -14.39
N GLN A 221 2.37 20.29 -14.38
CA GLN A 221 1.89 21.12 -15.50
C GLN A 221 2.67 20.90 -16.79
N GLU A 222 3.99 20.70 -16.71
CA GLU A 222 4.83 20.39 -17.87
C GLU A 222 4.41 19.06 -18.51
N LEU A 223 4.28 18.00 -17.71
CA LEU A 223 3.78 16.70 -18.17
C LEU A 223 2.36 16.81 -18.72
N ARG A 224 1.50 17.66 -18.13
CA ARG A 224 0.13 17.89 -18.58
C ARG A 224 0.08 18.54 -19.95
N LEU A 225 1.00 19.45 -20.24
CA LEU A 225 1.13 20.08 -21.56
C LEU A 225 1.65 19.08 -22.60
N MET A 226 2.73 18.36 -22.29
CA MET A 226 3.35 17.39 -23.21
C MET A 226 2.41 16.25 -23.60
N THR A 227 1.49 15.87 -22.71
CA THR A 227 0.57 14.73 -22.92
C THR A 227 -0.88 15.18 -23.20
N GLY A 228 -1.06 16.38 -23.72
CA GLY A 228 -2.38 17.00 -23.94
C GLY A 228 -3.28 16.27 -24.95
N GLU A 229 -2.70 15.49 -25.87
CA GLU A 229 -3.44 14.68 -26.85
C GLU A 229 -4.09 13.43 -26.25
N ILE A 230 -3.64 12.99 -25.07
CA ILE A 230 -4.16 11.77 -24.44
C ILE A 230 -5.50 12.10 -23.77
N PRO A 231 -6.59 11.40 -24.11
CA PRO A 231 -7.87 11.60 -23.44
C PRO A 231 -7.83 11.09 -22.00
N ARG A 232 -8.69 11.62 -21.14
CA ARG A 232 -8.92 11.06 -19.80
C ARG A 232 -9.72 9.76 -19.91
N SER A 233 -9.46 8.82 -19.00
CA SER A 233 -10.28 7.62 -18.82
C SER A 233 -11.73 8.02 -18.47
N GLN A 234 -12.69 7.51 -19.26
CA GLN A 234 -14.12 7.66 -19.00
C GLN A 234 -14.63 6.66 -17.95
N ASN A 235 -13.98 5.50 -17.86
CA ASN A 235 -14.31 4.47 -16.88
C ASN A 235 -13.04 3.83 -16.32
N ILE A 236 -12.60 4.33 -15.17
CA ILE A 236 -11.34 3.92 -14.52
C ILE A 236 -11.33 2.40 -14.27
N ARG A 237 -12.44 1.82 -13.80
CA ARG A 237 -12.49 0.38 -13.48
C ARG A 237 -12.36 -0.48 -14.73
N GLN A 238 -12.96 -0.05 -15.83
CA GLN A 238 -12.85 -0.77 -17.11
C GLN A 238 -11.44 -0.65 -17.67
N ASP A 239 -10.88 0.57 -17.71
CA ASP A 239 -9.53 0.78 -18.22
C ASP A 239 -8.48 0.03 -17.38
N LEU A 240 -8.67 -0.07 -16.05
CA LEU A 240 -7.78 -0.85 -15.17
C LEU A 240 -7.84 -2.35 -15.48
N ARG A 241 -9.03 -2.90 -15.72
CA ARG A 241 -9.19 -4.30 -16.14
C ARG A 241 -8.56 -4.59 -17.50
N GLN A 242 -8.49 -3.57 -18.36
CA GLN A 242 -7.87 -3.66 -19.68
C GLN A 242 -6.36 -3.38 -19.67
N TRP A 243 -5.79 -2.96 -18.53
CA TRP A 243 -4.37 -2.70 -18.40
C TRP A 243 -3.58 -3.98 -18.69
N GLN A 244 -2.83 -4.00 -19.78
CA GLN A 244 -2.07 -5.18 -20.20
C GLN A 244 -0.75 -5.29 -19.44
N SER A 245 -0.23 -6.52 -19.32
CA SER A 245 1.09 -6.80 -18.76
C SER A 245 1.93 -7.56 -19.76
N GLY A 246 3.25 -7.40 -19.70
CA GLY A 246 4.19 -8.12 -20.56
C GLY A 246 5.37 -7.28 -21.02
N ARG A 247 6.26 -7.88 -21.82
CA ARG A 247 7.54 -7.28 -22.22
C ARG A 247 7.40 -5.91 -22.90
N LEU A 248 6.31 -5.70 -23.65
CA LEU A 248 6.03 -4.42 -24.33
C LEU A 248 5.74 -3.28 -23.34
N LEU A 249 5.13 -3.60 -22.20
CA LEU A 249 4.71 -2.68 -21.15
C LEU A 249 5.61 -2.76 -19.90
N ALA A 250 6.79 -3.38 -19.98
CA ALA A 250 7.71 -3.45 -18.85
C ALA A 250 8.09 -2.05 -18.29
N LEU A 251 8.07 -1.02 -19.15
CA LEU A 251 8.30 0.38 -18.74
C LEU A 251 7.13 0.99 -17.96
N TYR A 252 5.95 0.40 -18.06
CA TYR A 252 4.72 0.85 -17.41
C TYR A 252 4.51 0.22 -16.03
N ASP A 253 5.22 -0.86 -15.70
CA ASP A 253 5.04 -1.59 -14.44
C ASP A 253 5.24 -0.68 -13.22
N GLU A 254 6.25 0.20 -13.27
CA GLU A 254 6.55 1.11 -12.16
C GLU A 254 5.48 2.20 -11.99
N ILE A 255 5.03 2.83 -13.08
CA ILE A 255 4.02 3.90 -13.00
C ILE A 255 2.62 3.35 -12.71
N LYS A 256 2.33 2.10 -13.06
CA LYS A 256 1.03 1.47 -12.84
C LYS A 256 0.62 1.58 -11.37
N LEU A 257 1.50 1.17 -10.46
CA LEU A 257 1.23 1.17 -9.02
C LEU A 257 0.92 2.59 -8.51
N TRP A 258 1.69 3.58 -8.95
CA TRP A 258 1.45 4.98 -8.59
C TRP A 258 0.15 5.53 -9.15
N THR A 259 -0.19 5.11 -10.37
CA THR A 259 -1.46 5.46 -11.02
C THR A 259 -2.63 4.88 -10.23
N GLU A 260 -2.56 3.60 -9.86
CA GLU A 260 -3.57 2.93 -9.02
C GLU A 260 -3.71 3.59 -7.63
N LEU A 261 -2.59 3.99 -7.01
CA LEU A 261 -2.58 4.73 -5.74
C LEU A 261 -3.30 6.07 -5.84
N ILE A 262 -2.97 6.88 -6.85
CA ILE A 262 -3.59 8.20 -7.04
C ILE A 262 -5.07 8.08 -7.39
N LEU A 263 -5.45 7.03 -8.13
CA LEU A 263 -6.85 6.78 -8.49
C LEU A 263 -7.68 6.17 -7.35
N GLY A 264 -7.04 5.88 -6.21
CA GLY A 264 -7.70 5.45 -4.97
C GLY A 264 -7.99 3.96 -4.87
N GLU A 265 -7.28 3.11 -5.61
CA GLU A 265 -7.51 1.65 -5.63
C GLU A 265 -6.99 0.94 -4.36
N TYR A 266 -6.18 1.61 -3.53
CA TYR A 266 -5.63 1.06 -2.27
C TYR A 266 -6.42 1.45 -1.02
N MET A 267 -7.67 1.87 -1.18
CA MET A 267 -8.60 1.95 -0.05
C MET A 267 -9.16 0.55 0.25
N PRO A 268 -9.21 0.11 1.52
CA PRO A 268 -9.71 -1.22 1.89
C PRO A 268 -11.11 -1.57 1.34
N VAL A 269 -11.89 -0.55 0.97
CA VAL A 269 -13.16 -0.66 0.27
C VAL A 269 -13.19 0.39 -0.83
N SER A 270 -13.49 -0.05 -2.05
CA SER A 270 -13.79 0.85 -3.17
C SER A 270 -15.06 1.60 -2.85
N THR A 271 -14.94 2.87 -2.44
CA THR A 271 -16.11 3.72 -2.22
C THR A 271 -16.84 3.87 -3.54
N SER A 272 -18.08 3.38 -3.61
CA SER A 272 -18.94 3.43 -4.79
C SER A 272 -19.49 4.85 -5.08
N GLY A 273 -18.84 5.88 -4.54
CA GLY A 273 -19.24 7.28 -4.69
C GLY A 273 -18.46 8.00 -5.79
N GLU A 274 -19.03 9.10 -6.30
CA GLU A 274 -18.39 9.98 -7.28
C GLU A 274 -17.12 10.65 -6.74
N TRP A 275 -16.98 10.75 -5.42
CA TRP A 275 -15.84 11.40 -4.79
C TRP A 275 -14.71 10.40 -4.49
N ARG A 276 -13.65 10.47 -5.31
CA ARG A 276 -12.38 9.80 -5.09
C ARG A 276 -11.34 10.83 -4.67
N GLY A 277 -11.23 11.08 -3.37
CA GLY A 277 -10.07 11.76 -2.81
C GLY A 277 -8.81 10.91 -2.98
N MET A 278 -7.64 11.53 -2.88
CA MET A 278 -6.37 10.81 -2.84
C MET A 278 -6.19 10.20 -1.44
N SER A 279 -6.98 9.17 -1.17
CA SER A 279 -7.00 8.42 0.08
C SER A 279 -6.40 7.04 -0.14
N LEU A 280 -5.56 6.62 0.79
CA LEU A 280 -4.83 5.35 0.77
C LEU A 280 -4.59 4.91 2.20
N LEU A 281 -4.93 3.67 2.51
CA LEU A 281 -4.76 3.10 3.84
C LEU A 281 -4.14 1.72 3.73
N PHE A 282 -3.05 1.52 4.46
CA PHE A 282 -2.31 0.27 4.48
C PHE A 282 -2.37 -0.34 5.88
N PRO A 283 -2.67 -1.64 6.00
CA PRO A 283 -2.56 -2.33 7.28
C PRO A 283 -1.09 -2.45 7.68
N MET A 284 -0.73 -1.88 8.82
CA MET A 284 0.66 -1.82 9.30
C MET A 284 1.28 -3.20 9.52
N GLU A 285 0.50 -4.15 10.04
CA GLU A 285 0.94 -5.54 10.21
C GLU A 285 1.43 -6.14 8.88
N LYS A 286 0.69 -5.89 7.78
CA LYS A 286 1.09 -6.39 6.45
C LYS A 286 2.28 -5.63 5.88
N LEU A 287 2.38 -4.32 6.08
CA LEU A 287 3.57 -3.59 5.66
C LEU A 287 4.83 -4.12 6.36
N PHE A 288 4.73 -4.39 7.67
CA PHE A 288 5.83 -4.95 8.44
C PHE A 288 6.20 -6.37 7.98
N GLU A 289 5.22 -7.26 7.80
CA GLU A 289 5.40 -8.61 7.25
C GLU A 289 6.19 -8.59 5.93
N HIS A 290 5.73 -7.78 4.96
CA HIS A 290 6.37 -7.68 3.65
C HIS A 290 7.77 -7.11 3.75
N TYR A 291 7.98 -6.11 4.61
CA TYR A 291 9.29 -5.49 4.82
C TYR A 291 10.31 -6.48 5.38
N VAL A 292 9.93 -7.25 6.41
CA VAL A 292 10.78 -8.27 7.00
C VAL A 292 11.10 -9.37 5.99
N ALA A 293 10.08 -9.89 5.29
CA ALA A 293 10.28 -10.95 4.29
C ALA A 293 11.18 -10.51 3.12
N TYR A 294 11.10 -9.25 2.71
CA TYR A 294 11.96 -8.69 1.68
C TYR A 294 13.44 -8.73 2.07
N HIS A 295 13.76 -8.27 3.27
CA HIS A 295 15.14 -8.25 3.76
C HIS A 295 15.66 -9.66 4.05
N LEU A 296 14.81 -10.56 4.55
CA LEU A 296 15.17 -11.97 4.72
C LEU A 296 15.55 -12.66 3.41
N ARG A 297 14.82 -12.42 2.32
CA ARG A 297 15.17 -12.94 0.98
C ARG A 297 16.54 -12.48 0.50
N ARG A 298 16.97 -11.29 0.90
CA ARG A 298 18.28 -10.72 0.52
C ARG A 298 19.40 -11.23 1.41
N ASN A 299 19.14 -11.36 2.70
CA ASN A 299 20.14 -11.80 3.68
C ASN A 299 20.36 -13.31 3.65
N LEU A 300 19.41 -14.09 3.11
CA LEU A 300 19.47 -15.55 3.00
C LEU A 300 19.34 -16.01 1.54
N PRO A 301 20.32 -15.74 0.66
CA PRO A 301 20.24 -16.09 -0.76
C PRO A 301 20.23 -17.62 -1.01
N GLU A 302 20.73 -18.41 -0.06
CA GLU A 302 20.79 -19.88 -0.15
C GLU A 302 19.49 -20.57 0.31
N SER A 303 18.59 -19.85 1.00
CA SER A 303 17.35 -20.39 1.54
C SER A 303 16.14 -19.87 0.76
N LYS A 304 15.07 -20.68 0.69
CA LYS A 304 13.85 -20.27 -0.01
C LYS A 304 12.83 -19.70 0.96
N VAL A 305 12.69 -18.37 0.94
CA VAL A 305 11.76 -17.61 1.81
C VAL A 305 10.39 -17.44 1.14
N LYS A 306 9.35 -18.04 1.74
CA LYS A 306 7.95 -18.03 1.27
C LYS A 306 7.05 -17.23 2.22
N THR A 307 6.18 -16.37 1.67
CA THR A 307 5.19 -15.57 2.45
C THR A 307 3.73 -15.97 2.21
N GLN A 308 3.50 -16.95 1.32
CA GLN A 308 2.17 -17.48 1.02
C GLN A 308 2.06 -18.96 1.38
N HIS A 309 2.90 -19.42 2.30
CA HIS A 309 2.93 -20.80 2.71
C HIS A 309 1.69 -21.10 3.57
N ALA A 310 0.79 -21.92 3.04
CA ALA A 310 -0.47 -22.27 3.69
C ALA A 310 -0.87 -23.66 3.20
N MET A 311 -0.22 -24.68 3.74
CA MET A 311 -0.44 -26.08 3.36
C MET A 311 -1.15 -26.86 4.47
N GLU A 312 -0.94 -26.46 5.73
CA GLU A 312 -1.46 -27.16 6.89
C GLU A 312 -2.80 -26.64 7.41
N HIS A 313 -3.52 -27.51 8.10
CA HIS A 313 -4.84 -27.25 8.69
C HIS A 313 -4.92 -27.86 10.08
N ILE A 314 -5.55 -27.15 11.02
CA ILE A 314 -5.61 -27.61 12.43
C ILE A 314 -6.57 -28.79 12.59
N CYS A 315 -7.71 -28.77 11.88
CA CYS A 315 -8.76 -29.78 12.07
C CYS A 315 -9.18 -30.43 10.76
N LYS A 316 -9.70 -31.65 10.87
CA LYS A 316 -10.46 -32.32 9.82
C LYS A 316 -11.91 -32.43 10.27
N HIS A 317 -12.85 -32.01 9.43
CA HIS A 317 -14.29 -32.12 9.67
C HIS A 317 -14.98 -32.63 8.41
N GLN A 318 -15.77 -33.71 8.54
CA GLN A 318 -16.49 -34.33 7.42
C GLN A 318 -15.60 -34.59 6.20
N ASN A 319 -14.41 -35.18 6.43
CA ASN A 319 -13.38 -35.43 5.42
C ASN A 319 -12.76 -34.19 4.74
N SER A 320 -13.08 -32.98 5.19
CA SER A 320 -12.46 -31.75 4.74
C SER A 320 -11.48 -31.20 5.77
N ASN A 321 -10.32 -30.72 5.31
CA ASN A 321 -9.37 -30.00 6.15
C ASN A 321 -9.86 -28.56 6.33
N ILE A 322 -10.00 -28.13 7.58
CA ILE A 322 -10.53 -26.81 7.96
C ILE A 322 -9.62 -26.14 8.99
N PHE A 323 -9.79 -24.82 9.17
CA PHE A 323 -8.90 -23.98 9.98
C PHE A 323 -7.46 -24.01 9.48
N LYS A 324 -7.27 -23.39 8.32
CA LYS A 324 -5.98 -23.32 7.63
C LYS A 324 -4.96 -22.51 8.43
N LEU A 325 -3.75 -23.07 8.58
CA LEU A 325 -2.60 -22.38 9.17
C LEU A 325 -1.82 -21.65 8.08
N LYS A 326 -1.52 -20.38 8.31
CA LYS A 326 -0.78 -19.54 7.36
C LYS A 326 0.26 -18.71 8.13
N PRO A 327 1.49 -19.21 8.30
CA PRO A 327 2.57 -18.37 8.80
C PRO A 327 2.84 -17.19 7.85
N ASP A 328 3.30 -16.09 8.42
CA ASP A 328 3.75 -14.92 7.67
C ASP A 328 4.96 -15.26 6.80
N ILE A 329 5.91 -16.04 7.36
CA ILE A 329 7.16 -16.38 6.70
C ILE A 329 7.51 -17.84 6.99
N PHE A 330 7.82 -18.59 5.93
CA PHE A 330 8.37 -19.94 5.99
C PHE A 330 9.70 -19.98 5.24
N ILE A 331 10.74 -20.48 5.89
CA ILE A 331 12.08 -20.59 5.32
C ILE A 331 12.41 -22.06 5.14
N GLU A 332 12.54 -22.47 3.87
CA GLU A 332 13.05 -23.79 3.51
C GLU A 332 14.57 -23.76 3.51
N ARG A 333 15.18 -24.63 4.32
CA ARG A 333 16.63 -24.78 4.44
C ARG A 333 17.10 -26.07 3.79
N SER A 334 18.36 -26.11 3.37
CA SER A 334 18.97 -27.27 2.71
C SER A 334 19.24 -28.45 3.64
N ASP A 335 19.33 -28.20 4.95
CA ASP A 335 19.50 -29.20 6.00
C ASP A 335 18.18 -29.76 6.54
N ASP A 336 17.06 -29.49 5.85
CA ASP A 336 15.68 -29.85 6.19
C ASP A 336 15.16 -29.30 7.54
N LYS A 337 15.96 -28.48 8.22
CA LYS A 337 15.57 -27.77 9.44
C LYS A 337 14.82 -26.48 9.08
N ASN A 338 13.62 -26.64 8.56
CA ASN A 338 12.78 -25.52 8.16
C ASN A 338 12.50 -24.57 9.35
N ILE A 339 12.25 -23.30 9.07
CA ILE A 339 11.96 -22.29 10.11
C ILE A 339 10.63 -21.64 9.79
N VAL A 340 9.76 -21.54 10.79
CA VAL A 340 8.52 -20.77 10.70
C VAL A 340 8.70 -19.47 11.49
N MET A 341 8.32 -18.35 10.87
CA MET A 341 8.33 -17.05 11.52
C MET A 341 7.00 -16.34 11.37
N ASP A 342 6.63 -15.59 12.40
CA ASP A 342 5.45 -14.74 12.43
C ASP A 342 5.84 -13.33 12.89
N THR A 343 5.33 -12.31 12.20
CA THR A 343 5.70 -10.91 12.43
C THR A 343 4.58 -10.20 13.19
N LYS A 344 4.93 -9.45 14.23
CA LYS A 344 3.96 -8.71 15.04
C LYS A 344 4.33 -7.24 15.13
N TRP A 345 3.46 -6.37 14.61
CA TRP A 345 3.59 -4.92 14.74
C TRP A 345 3.11 -4.42 16.13
N LYS A 346 3.85 -4.80 17.17
CA LYS A 346 3.52 -4.45 18.57
C LYS A 346 4.75 -3.91 19.28
N LEU A 347 4.51 -3.05 20.26
CA LEU A 347 5.55 -2.54 21.14
C LEU A 347 5.63 -3.47 22.34
N ILE A 348 6.74 -4.17 22.51
CA ILE A 348 7.01 -5.05 23.65
C ILE A 348 8.12 -4.44 24.54
N ASP A 349 8.21 -4.91 25.77
CA ASP A 349 9.21 -4.47 26.75
C ASP A 349 9.94 -5.68 27.33
N GLN A 350 11.23 -5.79 27.01
CA GLN A 350 12.08 -6.89 27.46
C GLN A 350 12.31 -6.92 28.97
N SER A 351 12.03 -5.81 29.67
CA SER A 351 12.17 -5.72 31.12
C SER A 351 10.88 -6.09 31.88
N ASP A 352 9.72 -6.10 31.21
CA ASP A 352 8.42 -6.36 31.85
C ASP A 352 8.09 -7.86 31.90
N ARG A 353 8.84 -8.61 32.71
CA ARG A 353 8.57 -10.05 32.89
C ARG A 353 7.18 -10.30 33.50
N SER A 354 6.69 -9.42 34.39
CA SER A 354 5.37 -9.52 35.01
C SER A 354 4.22 -9.43 34.01
N GLY A 355 4.32 -8.52 33.04
CA GLY A 355 3.41 -8.39 31.92
C GLY A 355 3.71 -9.37 30.78
N ARG A 356 4.54 -10.39 31.03
CA ARG A 356 4.96 -11.41 30.05
C ARG A 356 5.56 -10.77 28.79
N TYR A 357 6.33 -9.70 29.00
CA TYR A 357 6.99 -8.89 27.98
C TYR A 357 6.02 -8.18 27.01
N GLY A 358 4.70 -8.25 27.23
CA GLY A 358 3.69 -7.78 26.27
C GLY A 358 3.30 -8.82 25.20
N LEU A 359 3.73 -10.09 25.34
CA LEU A 359 3.33 -11.19 24.47
C LEU A 359 1.87 -11.60 24.75
N LYS A 360 1.09 -11.88 23.70
CA LYS A 360 -0.29 -12.37 23.84
C LYS A 360 -0.32 -13.90 23.83
N ASP A 361 -1.19 -14.48 24.66
CA ASP A 361 -1.39 -15.94 24.70
C ASP A 361 -1.76 -16.52 23.33
N SER A 362 -2.56 -15.79 22.55
CA SER A 362 -2.91 -16.17 21.18
C SER A 362 -1.69 -16.27 20.26
N ASP A 363 -0.70 -15.38 20.42
CA ASP A 363 0.52 -15.39 19.61
C ASP A 363 1.34 -16.65 19.97
N ILE A 364 1.47 -16.98 21.25
CA ILE A 364 2.19 -18.18 21.71
C ILE A 364 1.50 -19.47 21.24
N GLN A 365 0.17 -19.54 21.34
CA GLN A 365 -0.63 -20.67 20.86
C GLN A 365 -0.47 -20.87 19.34
N GLN A 366 -0.44 -19.78 18.59
CA GLN A 366 -0.19 -19.80 17.15
C GLN A 366 1.20 -20.37 16.82
N MET A 367 2.23 -19.94 17.55
CA MET A 367 3.60 -20.47 17.36
C MET A 367 3.70 -21.95 17.71
N PHE A 368 3.01 -22.40 18.76
CA PHE A 368 2.95 -23.83 19.10
C PHE A 368 2.30 -24.65 17.97
N ALA A 369 1.19 -24.17 17.41
CA ALA A 369 0.55 -24.81 16.26
C ALA A 369 1.50 -24.87 15.05
N TYR A 370 2.21 -23.79 14.75
CA TYR A 370 3.19 -23.81 13.66
C TYR A 370 4.34 -24.79 13.91
N SER A 371 4.87 -24.83 15.13
CA SER A 371 5.91 -25.79 15.51
C SER A 371 5.44 -27.23 15.31
N HIS A 372 4.19 -27.53 15.68
CA HIS A 372 3.62 -28.87 15.51
C HIS A 372 3.40 -29.24 14.04
N PHE A 373 2.61 -28.44 13.33
CA PHE A 373 2.10 -28.81 12.01
C PHE A 373 3.13 -28.64 10.88
N TYR A 374 4.05 -27.68 10.98
CA TYR A 374 5.03 -27.42 9.92
C TYR A 374 6.42 -27.98 10.20
N LEU A 375 6.77 -28.19 11.47
CA LEU A 375 8.14 -28.50 11.88
C LEU A 375 8.28 -29.79 12.70
N GLU A 376 7.17 -30.47 13.01
CA GLU A 376 7.15 -31.68 13.87
C GLU A 376 7.90 -31.49 15.20
N HIS A 377 7.98 -30.25 15.69
CA HIS A 377 8.78 -29.85 16.86
C HIS A 377 10.31 -30.04 16.75
N GLU A 378 10.85 -30.26 15.55
CA GLU A 378 12.28 -30.51 15.32
C GLU A 378 13.12 -29.25 15.13
N SER A 379 12.45 -28.10 14.91
CA SER A 379 13.09 -26.84 14.58
C SER A 379 12.43 -25.64 15.27
N GLU A 380 13.07 -24.50 15.11
CA GLU A 380 12.76 -23.24 15.78
C GLU A 380 11.54 -22.56 15.17
N VAL A 381 10.73 -21.96 16.04
CA VAL A 381 9.70 -21.00 15.64
C VAL A 381 10.06 -19.61 16.15
N ILE A 382 9.87 -18.58 15.33
CA ILE A 382 10.40 -17.23 15.61
C ILE A 382 9.29 -16.20 15.55
N LEU A 383 9.13 -15.42 16.63
CA LEU A 383 8.34 -14.20 16.62
C LEU A 383 9.23 -12.99 16.40
N ILE A 384 8.87 -12.17 15.43
CA ILE A 384 9.63 -10.97 15.07
C ILE A 384 8.82 -9.74 15.48
N TYR A 385 9.43 -8.87 16.29
CA TYR A 385 8.86 -7.58 16.70
C TYR A 385 9.78 -6.43 16.28
N PRO A 386 9.26 -5.20 16.12
CA PRO A 386 10.10 -4.04 15.83
C PRO A 386 11.08 -3.76 16.98
N TYR A 387 12.36 -3.58 16.63
CA TYR A 387 13.44 -3.20 17.55
C TYR A 387 13.18 -1.84 18.21
N ARG A 388 13.53 -1.69 19.49
CA ARG A 388 13.52 -0.41 20.20
C ARG A 388 14.71 -0.30 21.13
N VAL A 389 15.50 0.75 20.97
CA VAL A 389 16.79 0.96 21.68
C VAL A 389 16.69 0.73 23.18
N GLU A 390 15.66 1.26 23.84
CA GLU A 390 15.53 1.19 25.31
C GLU A 390 14.57 0.09 25.80
N LYS A 391 13.78 -0.51 24.90
CA LYS A 391 12.65 -1.38 25.27
C LYS A 391 12.77 -2.81 24.75
N PHE A 392 13.30 -2.99 23.55
CA PHE A 392 13.46 -4.31 22.94
C PHE A 392 14.61 -4.28 21.94
N ASN A 393 15.83 -4.38 22.46
CA ASN A 393 17.06 -4.19 21.68
C ASN A 393 17.86 -5.48 21.47
N ARG A 394 17.47 -6.56 22.13
CA ARG A 394 18.06 -7.89 21.99
C ARG A 394 16.96 -8.96 22.03
N PRO A 395 17.22 -10.16 21.51
CA PRO A 395 16.30 -11.28 21.67
C PRO A 395 15.98 -11.53 23.15
N LEU A 396 14.74 -11.97 23.42
CA LEU A 396 14.42 -12.55 24.73
C LEU A 396 15.09 -13.92 24.87
N ASP A 397 15.26 -14.36 26.12
CA ASP A 397 15.67 -15.73 26.41
C ASP A 397 14.71 -16.73 25.75
N GLU A 398 15.25 -17.86 25.31
CA GLU A 398 14.48 -18.88 24.59
C GLU A 398 13.35 -19.43 25.46
N PHE A 399 12.16 -19.58 24.86
CA PHE A 399 11.03 -20.22 25.51
C PHE A 399 10.94 -21.68 25.09
N GLU A 400 10.97 -22.58 26.06
CA GLU A 400 10.80 -24.02 25.85
C GLU A 400 9.33 -24.41 25.95
N PHE A 401 8.83 -25.19 24.99
CA PHE A 401 7.51 -25.77 25.11
C PHE A 401 7.55 -26.97 26.07
N ARG A 402 6.64 -26.99 27.05
CA ARG A 402 6.65 -27.97 28.16
C ARG A 402 6.53 -29.46 27.77
N GLN A 403 6.21 -29.79 26.52
CA GLN A 403 5.98 -31.17 26.06
C GLN A 403 6.88 -31.58 24.89
N THR A 404 7.94 -30.83 24.61
CA THR A 404 8.83 -31.10 23.47
C THR A 404 10.28 -30.94 23.89
N ASP A 405 11.12 -31.92 23.55
CA ASP A 405 12.54 -31.92 23.93
C ASP A 405 13.46 -31.15 22.95
N GLY A 406 12.89 -30.42 21.98
CA GLY A 406 13.65 -29.72 20.95
C GLY A 406 13.04 -28.41 20.41
N ALA A 407 11.71 -28.27 20.42
CA ALA A 407 11.08 -27.06 19.89
C ALA A 407 11.24 -25.86 20.81
N LYS A 408 11.79 -24.78 20.24
CA LYS A 408 12.03 -23.53 20.93
C LYS A 408 11.29 -22.39 20.24
N LEU A 409 10.74 -21.49 21.04
CA LEU A 409 10.23 -20.22 20.59
C LEU A 409 11.27 -19.12 20.88
N ARG A 410 11.74 -18.47 19.81
CA ARG A 410 12.60 -17.29 19.89
C ARG A 410 11.77 -16.03 19.63
N VAL A 411 12.02 -14.98 20.41
CA VAL A 411 11.41 -13.66 20.21
C VAL A 411 12.53 -12.67 19.90
N VAL A 412 12.55 -12.14 18.68
CA VAL A 412 13.69 -11.37 18.14
C VAL A 412 13.30 -9.96 17.68
N PRO A 413 14.15 -8.96 17.93
CA PRO A 413 13.96 -7.61 17.42
C PRO A 413 14.41 -7.49 15.98
N PHE A 414 13.61 -6.79 15.17
CA PHE A 414 13.97 -6.40 13.81
C PHE A 414 14.25 -4.89 13.75
N ASN A 415 15.50 -4.53 13.47
CA ASN A 415 15.91 -3.13 13.35
C ASN A 415 15.43 -2.55 12.01
N LEU A 416 14.52 -1.58 12.07
CA LEU A 416 13.95 -0.93 10.88
C LEU A 416 14.89 0.09 10.24
N ASP A 417 15.86 0.60 11.00
CA ASP A 417 16.87 1.53 10.51
C ASP A 417 18.08 0.84 9.90
N GLU A 418 18.40 -0.36 10.38
CA GLU A 418 19.50 -1.21 9.89
C GLU A 418 18.99 -2.63 9.53
N PRO A 419 18.04 -2.77 8.59
CA PRO A 419 17.42 -4.05 8.27
C PRO A 419 18.39 -5.06 7.63
N GLU A 420 19.42 -4.58 6.95
CA GLU A 420 20.51 -5.40 6.38
C GLU A 420 21.29 -6.18 7.45
N ASN A 421 21.31 -5.71 8.70
CA ASN A 421 22.01 -6.36 9.80
C ASN A 421 21.17 -7.47 10.45
N PHE A 422 19.91 -7.66 10.04
CA PHE A 422 19.05 -8.70 10.62
C PHE A 422 19.54 -10.09 10.23
N LYS A 423 19.99 -10.84 11.25
CA LYS A 423 20.44 -12.23 11.14
C LYS A 423 19.60 -13.12 12.04
N ILE A 424 19.16 -14.25 11.49
CA ILE A 424 18.42 -15.27 12.24
C ILE A 424 19.39 -16.25 12.94
N ILE A 425 20.64 -16.34 12.42
CA ILE A 425 21.74 -17.22 12.85
C ILE A 425 22.92 -16.37 13.31
#